data_AF-N2A8U4-F1
#
_entry.id   AF-N2A8U4-F1
#
_cell.length_a   1.000
_cell.length_b   1.000
_cell.length_c   1.000
_cell.angle_alpha   90.00
_cell.angle_beta   90.00
_cell.angle_gamma   90.00
#
_symmetry.space_group_name_H-M   'P 1'
#
loop_
_entity.id
_entity.type
_entity.pdbx_description
1 polymer ?
#
loop_
_entity_poly.entity_id
_entity_poly.type
_entity_poly.pdbx_seq_one_letter_code
_entity_poly.pdbx_strand_id
1 'polypeptide(L)'
;MISYTGLLQKPDEKGLTKTALAKELGISSRTVAKIGRKEKIADYVLEKMAVFFGCSADELCQSISDNSLLQSLRNEKNIRIPGDLYHELQVRMTYNSNHIEGSKLSEDQTRLIFETDTINSEEGIPVDDIIETVNHFRAIDFCIDVAEEPLTEDIIKELHRILKQTTKDSTLAWFAIGDYKKRANMVGGHETAKPKEVAPRIKVLLSEYEAKTTVTINDIISFHYAFERIHLFQDGNVTQRHLQKAA
;
A
#
# COMPACT_ATOMS: atom_id res chain seq x y z
N MET A 1 -3.46 -12.97 -10.96
CA MET A 1 -3.06 -13.58 -12.25
C MET A 1 -1.97 -12.73 -12.92
N ILE A 2 -0.97 -13.29 -13.60
CA ILE A 2 0.01 -12.46 -14.31
C ILE A 2 -0.38 -12.24 -15.76
N SER A 3 -0.34 -10.98 -16.19
CA SER A 3 -0.57 -10.55 -17.56
C SER A 3 0.75 -10.23 -18.24
N TYR A 4 1.01 -10.94 -19.33
CA TYR A 4 2.12 -10.67 -20.23
C TYR A 4 1.66 -9.92 -21.49
N THR A 5 0.50 -9.26 -21.47
CA THR A 5 -0.08 -8.64 -22.68
C THR A 5 0.89 -7.68 -23.36
N GLY A 6 1.57 -6.82 -22.60
CA GLY A 6 2.58 -5.91 -23.16
C GLY A 6 3.77 -6.66 -23.76
N LEU A 7 4.27 -7.71 -23.10
CA LEU A 7 5.28 -8.59 -23.66
C LEU A 7 4.81 -9.35 -24.91
N LEU A 8 3.52 -9.63 -25.04
CA LEU A 8 2.96 -10.33 -26.19
C LEU A 8 2.71 -9.42 -27.39
N GLN A 9 2.54 -8.10 -27.17
CA GLN A 9 2.31 -7.09 -28.23
C GLN A 9 3.62 -6.49 -28.78
N LYS A 10 4.60 -6.20 -27.92
CA LYS A 10 5.91 -5.62 -28.30
C LYS A 10 6.70 -6.37 -29.39
N PRO A 11 6.68 -7.72 -29.48
CA PRO A 11 7.38 -8.45 -30.53
C PRO A 11 6.78 -8.19 -31.92
N ASP A 12 5.47 -8.00 -32.00
CA ASP A 12 4.77 -7.73 -33.27
C ASP A 12 5.17 -6.35 -33.83
N GLU A 13 5.41 -5.37 -32.95
CA GLU A 13 5.92 -4.03 -33.32
C GLU A 13 7.34 -4.07 -33.91
N LYS A 14 8.15 -5.06 -33.53
CA LYS A 14 9.50 -5.30 -34.07
C LYS A 14 9.55 -6.40 -35.15
N GLY A 15 8.41 -6.95 -35.55
CA GLY A 15 8.32 -8.03 -36.55
C GLY A 15 8.97 -9.35 -36.12
N LEU A 16 9.09 -9.60 -34.81
CA LEU A 16 9.76 -10.77 -34.23
C LEU A 16 8.74 -11.80 -33.74
N THR A 17 8.91 -13.07 -34.13
CA THR A 17 8.12 -14.16 -33.54
C THR A 17 8.57 -14.46 -32.10
N LYS A 18 7.66 -14.94 -31.26
CA LYS A 18 7.95 -15.32 -29.84
C LYS A 18 9.11 -16.31 -29.73
N THR A 19 9.22 -17.24 -30.67
CA THR A 19 10.30 -18.24 -30.73
C THR A 19 11.64 -17.62 -31.12
N ALA A 20 11.65 -16.64 -32.02
CA ALA A 20 12.85 -15.89 -32.40
C ALA A 20 13.35 -15.02 -31.23
N LEU A 21 12.43 -14.31 -30.56
CA LEU A 21 12.73 -13.50 -29.37
C LEU A 21 13.33 -14.36 -28.24
N ALA A 22 12.72 -15.52 -27.95
CA ALA A 22 13.22 -16.42 -26.92
C ALA A 22 14.64 -16.92 -27.24
N LYS A 23 14.93 -17.18 -28.51
CA LYS A 23 16.26 -17.59 -28.96
C LYS A 23 17.29 -16.46 -28.86
N GLU A 24 16.91 -15.25 -29.28
CA GLU A 24 17.78 -14.06 -29.26
C GLU A 24 18.10 -13.61 -27.84
N LEU A 25 17.14 -13.70 -26.93
CA LEU A 25 17.33 -13.38 -25.51
C LEU A 25 17.87 -14.55 -24.69
N GLY A 26 18.13 -15.72 -25.30
CA GLY A 26 18.61 -16.91 -24.59
C GLY A 26 17.66 -17.39 -23.48
N ILE A 27 16.36 -17.22 -23.69
CA ILE A 27 15.31 -17.58 -22.73
C ILE A 27 14.99 -19.07 -22.87
N SER A 28 15.01 -19.79 -21.75
CA SER A 28 14.74 -21.23 -21.73
C SER A 28 13.29 -21.53 -22.17
N SER A 29 13.09 -22.70 -22.78
CA SER A 29 11.74 -23.21 -23.11
C SER A 29 10.83 -23.31 -21.88
N ARG A 30 11.40 -23.58 -20.69
CA ARG A 30 10.68 -23.57 -19.41
C ARG A 30 10.11 -22.18 -19.10
N THR A 31 10.89 -21.13 -19.31
CA THR A 31 10.44 -19.74 -19.07
C THR A 31 9.36 -19.32 -20.07
N VAL A 32 9.48 -19.71 -21.34
CA VAL A 32 8.44 -19.47 -22.36
C VAL A 32 7.13 -20.18 -21.99
N ALA A 33 7.21 -21.41 -21.48
CA ALA A 33 6.04 -22.15 -20.98
C ALA A 33 5.38 -21.44 -19.79
N LYS A 34 6.16 -20.88 -18.85
CA LYS A 34 5.65 -20.08 -17.73
C LYS A 34 4.85 -18.85 -18.20
N ILE A 35 5.36 -18.12 -19.20
CA ILE A 35 4.66 -16.97 -19.81
C ILE A 35 3.31 -17.41 -20.38
N GLY A 36 3.28 -18.52 -21.13
CA GLY A 36 2.03 -19.07 -21.69
C GLY A 36 1.01 -19.51 -20.62
N ARG A 37 1.50 -19.95 -19.46
CA ARG A 37 0.66 -20.34 -18.31
C ARG A 37 0.36 -19.19 -17.35
N LYS A 38 0.76 -17.95 -17.66
CA LYS A 38 0.57 -16.77 -16.80
C LYS A 38 1.21 -16.93 -15.41
N GLU A 39 2.32 -17.66 -15.33
CA GLU A 39 3.13 -17.84 -14.12
C GLU A 39 4.27 -16.81 -14.04
N LYS A 40 4.67 -16.43 -12.81
CA LYS A 40 5.78 -15.48 -12.62
C LYS A 40 7.10 -16.05 -13.16
N ILE A 41 7.77 -15.24 -13.97
CA ILE A 41 9.14 -15.48 -14.41
C ILE A 41 10.12 -14.71 -13.52
N ALA A 42 11.39 -15.12 -13.53
CA ALA A 42 12.40 -14.48 -12.68
C ALA A 42 12.63 -13.02 -13.11
N ASP A 43 12.79 -12.13 -12.14
CA ASP A 43 12.86 -10.68 -12.36
C ASP A 43 14.01 -10.31 -13.30
N TYR A 44 15.18 -10.96 -13.18
CA TYR A 44 16.31 -10.74 -14.09
C TYR A 44 15.99 -11.06 -15.56
N VAL A 45 15.05 -11.98 -15.83
CA VAL A 45 14.61 -12.28 -17.19
C VAL A 45 13.70 -11.18 -17.71
N LEU A 46 12.79 -10.69 -16.87
CA LEU A 46 11.92 -9.54 -17.19
C LEU A 46 12.73 -8.30 -17.51
N GLU A 47 13.72 -7.98 -16.68
CA GLU A 47 14.65 -6.87 -16.90
C GLU A 47 15.40 -7.00 -18.22
N LYS A 48 15.90 -8.20 -18.54
CA LYS A 48 16.57 -8.45 -19.81
C LYS A 48 15.64 -8.21 -21.02
N MET A 49 14.36 -8.58 -20.90
CA MET A 49 13.36 -8.32 -21.94
C MET A 49 13.04 -6.82 -22.03
N ALA A 50 12.93 -6.14 -20.89
CA ALA A 50 12.66 -4.71 -20.78
C ALA A 50 13.74 -3.88 -21.51
N VAL A 51 15.01 -4.20 -21.23
CA VAL A 51 16.17 -3.61 -21.91
C VAL A 51 16.11 -3.83 -23.43
N PHE A 52 15.76 -5.04 -23.88
CA PHE A 52 15.66 -5.35 -25.31
C PHE A 52 14.56 -4.56 -26.02
N PHE A 53 13.44 -4.32 -25.34
CA PHE A 53 12.32 -3.57 -25.87
C PHE A 53 12.43 -2.05 -25.65
N GLY A 54 13.40 -1.59 -24.86
CA GLY A 54 13.56 -0.18 -24.51
C GLY A 54 12.39 0.34 -23.67
N CYS A 55 11.84 -0.52 -22.80
CA CYS A 55 10.68 -0.26 -21.96
C CYS A 55 10.97 -0.70 -20.51
N SER A 56 10.06 -0.45 -19.58
CA SER A 56 10.15 -0.97 -18.21
C SER A 56 9.66 -2.42 -18.11
N ALA A 57 10.00 -3.12 -17.02
CA ALA A 57 9.48 -4.46 -16.75
C ALA A 57 7.95 -4.47 -16.53
N ASP A 58 7.40 -3.40 -15.96
CA ASP A 58 5.96 -3.24 -15.71
C ASP A 58 5.16 -3.05 -17.01
N GLU A 59 5.78 -2.50 -18.06
CA GLU A 59 5.19 -2.45 -19.39
C GLU A 59 5.11 -3.83 -20.04
N LEU A 60 5.93 -4.79 -19.60
CA LEU A 60 5.95 -6.16 -20.15
C LEU A 60 5.07 -7.12 -19.38
N CYS A 61 4.98 -6.94 -18.06
CA CYS A 61 4.36 -7.88 -17.13
C CYS A 61 3.66 -7.16 -16.00
N GLN A 62 2.35 -7.38 -15.87
CA GLN A 62 1.53 -6.76 -14.82
C GLN A 62 0.82 -7.82 -14.00
N SER A 63 0.73 -7.59 -12.69
CA SER A 63 -0.17 -8.37 -11.85
C SER A 63 -1.60 -7.88 -12.09
N ILE A 64 -2.48 -8.80 -12.51
CA ILE A 64 -3.91 -8.57 -12.65
C ILE A 64 -4.65 -9.23 -11.49
N SER A 65 -5.49 -8.46 -10.80
CA SER A 65 -6.43 -8.98 -9.80
C SER A 65 -7.70 -9.50 -10.48
N ASP A 66 -8.28 -10.56 -9.91
CA ASP A 66 -9.62 -11.02 -10.28
C ASP A 66 -10.72 -10.12 -9.67
N ASN A 67 -10.36 -9.26 -8.71
CA ASN A 67 -11.24 -8.22 -8.16
C ASN A 67 -11.21 -7.00 -9.08
N SER A 68 -12.34 -6.71 -9.72
CA SER A 68 -12.48 -5.60 -10.67
C SER A 68 -12.21 -4.23 -10.05
N LEU A 69 -12.59 -4.04 -8.79
CA LEU A 69 -12.36 -2.78 -8.06
C LEU A 69 -10.87 -2.56 -7.82
N LEU A 70 -10.18 -3.58 -7.30
CA LEU A 70 -8.74 -3.52 -7.07
C LEU A 70 -7.98 -3.35 -8.40
N GLN A 71 -8.42 -4.02 -9.47
CA GLN A 71 -7.80 -3.85 -10.78
C GLN A 71 -7.98 -2.43 -11.31
N SER A 72 -9.16 -1.82 -11.16
CA SER A 72 -9.37 -0.41 -11.52
C SER A 72 -8.47 0.51 -10.72
N LEU A 73 -8.39 0.34 -9.40
CA LEU A 73 -7.50 1.14 -8.54
C LEU A 73 -6.03 1.02 -8.97
N ARG A 74 -5.54 -0.18 -9.27
CA ARG A 74 -4.18 -0.41 -9.78
C ARG A 74 -3.95 0.28 -11.13
N ASN A 75 -4.92 0.17 -12.05
CA ASN A 75 -4.85 0.81 -13.35
C ASN A 75 -4.78 2.34 -13.20
N GLU A 76 -5.71 2.93 -12.46
CA GLU A 76 -5.83 4.38 -12.24
C GLU A 76 -4.62 4.95 -11.49
N LYS A 77 -4.09 4.23 -10.50
CA LYS A 77 -2.83 4.57 -9.80
C LYS A 77 -1.65 4.69 -10.77
N ASN A 78 -1.52 3.76 -11.72
CA ASN A 78 -0.40 3.72 -12.67
C ASN A 78 -0.41 4.90 -13.64
N ILE A 79 -1.60 5.32 -14.07
CA ILE A 79 -1.79 6.40 -15.07
C ILE A 79 -2.03 7.77 -14.43
N ARG A 80 -2.28 7.82 -13.11
CA ARG A 80 -2.58 9.03 -12.33
C ARG A 80 -3.69 9.89 -12.95
N ILE A 81 -4.78 9.26 -13.40
CA ILE A 81 -5.93 9.98 -13.94
C ILE A 81 -6.59 10.82 -12.83
N PRO A 82 -6.78 12.14 -13.02
CA PRO A 82 -7.54 12.96 -12.10
C PRO A 82 -9.04 12.63 -12.13
N GLY A 83 -9.70 12.70 -10.98
CA GLY A 83 -11.16 12.67 -10.87
C GLY A 83 -11.85 11.31 -10.96
N ASP A 84 -11.09 10.21 -11.05
CA ASP A 84 -11.64 8.85 -11.00
C ASP A 84 -11.58 8.25 -9.57
N LEU A 85 -11.96 6.99 -9.41
CA LEU A 85 -12.09 6.31 -8.12
C LEU A 85 -10.82 6.35 -7.26
N TYR A 86 -9.65 6.08 -7.82
CA TYR A 86 -8.36 6.15 -7.12
C TYR A 86 -8.08 7.57 -6.62
N HIS A 87 -8.39 8.57 -7.44
CA HIS A 87 -8.21 9.97 -7.08
C HIS A 87 -9.12 10.36 -5.91
N GLU A 88 -10.41 10.04 -5.99
CA GLU A 88 -11.36 10.33 -4.92
C GLU A 88 -11.05 9.52 -3.64
N LEU A 89 -10.57 8.28 -3.77
CA LEU A 89 -10.09 7.47 -2.66
C LEU A 89 -8.93 8.18 -1.94
N GLN A 90 -7.91 8.60 -2.69
CA GLN A 90 -6.73 9.27 -2.16
C GLN A 90 -7.09 10.54 -1.40
N VAL A 91 -7.87 11.44 -2.00
CA VAL A 91 -8.25 12.72 -1.38
C VAL A 91 -9.15 12.51 -0.18
N ARG A 92 -10.25 11.75 -0.33
CA ARG A 92 -11.27 11.65 0.73
C ARG A 92 -10.79 10.84 1.91
N MET A 93 -10.11 9.72 1.71
CA MET A 93 -9.63 8.90 2.82
C MET A 93 -8.55 9.63 3.61
N THR A 94 -7.62 10.29 2.91
CA THR A 94 -6.56 11.06 3.55
C THR A 94 -7.12 12.23 4.35
N TYR A 95 -8.02 13.02 3.75
CA TYR A 95 -8.66 14.13 4.47
C TYR A 95 -9.40 13.64 5.71
N ASN A 96 -10.30 12.65 5.58
CA ASN A 96 -11.11 12.20 6.71
C ASN A 96 -10.27 11.56 7.81
N SER A 97 -9.24 10.77 7.46
CA SER A 97 -8.36 10.13 8.44
C SER A 97 -7.57 11.19 9.22
N ASN A 98 -6.87 12.08 8.51
CA ASN A 98 -6.02 13.10 9.13
C ASN A 98 -6.85 14.14 9.92
N HIS A 99 -8.05 14.49 9.44
CA HIS A 99 -8.92 15.43 10.12
C HIS A 99 -9.43 14.89 11.47
N ILE A 100 -9.75 13.58 11.55
CA ILE A 100 -10.10 12.93 12.81
C ILE A 100 -8.93 12.98 13.81
N GLU A 101 -7.70 12.94 13.33
CA GLU A 101 -6.48 13.03 14.14
C GLU A 101 -6.08 14.47 14.52
N GLY A 102 -6.80 15.46 13.98
CA GLY A 102 -6.65 16.87 14.33
C GLY A 102 -5.89 17.71 13.31
N SER A 103 -5.64 17.20 12.11
CA SER A 103 -5.09 18.00 11.01
C SER A 103 -5.99 19.19 10.68
N LYS A 104 -5.36 20.32 10.39
CA LYS A 104 -6.02 21.58 10.04
C LYS A 104 -6.24 21.75 8.53
N LEU A 105 -5.74 20.82 7.73
CA LEU A 105 -5.91 20.87 6.28
C LEU A 105 -7.38 20.67 5.90
N SER A 106 -7.88 21.51 4.99
CA SER A 106 -9.18 21.28 4.36
C SER A 106 -9.10 20.16 3.32
N GLU A 107 -10.27 19.66 2.89
CA GLU A 107 -10.35 18.69 1.79
C GLU A 107 -9.74 19.26 0.49
N ASP A 108 -10.00 20.55 0.21
CA ASP A 108 -9.44 21.23 -0.97
C ASP A 108 -7.92 21.39 -0.88
N GLN A 109 -7.37 21.68 0.30
CA GLN A 109 -5.92 21.73 0.50
C GLN A 109 -5.30 20.34 0.34
N THR A 110 -5.95 19.31 0.88
CA THR A 110 -5.53 17.91 0.69
C THR A 110 -5.51 17.54 -0.79
N ARG A 111 -6.53 17.96 -1.55
CA ARG A 111 -6.63 17.78 -3.00
C ARG A 111 -5.51 18.48 -3.75
N LEU A 112 -5.23 19.75 -3.43
CA LEU A 112 -4.14 20.52 -4.05
C LEU A 112 -2.76 19.88 -3.82
N ILE A 113 -2.52 19.36 -2.61
CA ILE A 113 -1.28 18.63 -2.31
C ILE A 113 -1.19 17.38 -3.18
N PHE A 114 -2.29 16.61 -3.32
CA PHE A 114 -2.30 15.40 -4.14
C PHE A 114 -2.10 15.67 -5.64
N GLU A 115 -2.80 16.67 -6.18
CA GLU A 115 -2.84 16.94 -7.62
C GLU A 115 -1.60 17.71 -8.11
N THR A 116 -1.04 18.59 -7.27
CA THR A 116 -0.05 19.58 -7.74
C THR A 116 1.14 19.77 -6.80
N ASP A 117 1.22 19.04 -5.68
CA ASP A 117 2.22 19.26 -4.62
C ASP A 117 2.23 20.73 -4.12
N THR A 118 1.08 21.41 -4.15
CA THR A 118 0.94 22.80 -3.71
C THR A 118 0.02 22.94 -2.51
N ILE A 119 0.20 24.04 -1.79
CA ILE A 119 -0.69 24.42 -0.70
C ILE A 119 -0.97 25.91 -0.79
N ASN A 120 -2.26 26.25 -0.72
CA ASN A 120 -2.70 27.64 -0.59
C ASN A 120 -3.18 27.83 0.84
N SER A 121 -2.49 28.68 1.59
CA SER A 121 -2.88 29.01 2.95
C SER A 121 -2.65 30.49 3.24
N GLU A 122 -3.70 31.12 3.75
CA GLU A 122 -3.62 32.48 4.30
C GLU A 122 -3.08 32.49 5.74
N GLU A 123 -3.12 31.34 6.42
CA GLU A 123 -2.67 31.13 7.79
C GLU A 123 -1.48 30.15 7.87
N GLY A 124 -0.81 30.09 9.02
CA GLY A 124 0.28 29.13 9.25
C GLY A 124 -0.25 27.70 9.38
N ILE A 125 0.15 26.82 8.47
CA ILE A 125 -0.16 25.38 8.54
C ILE A 125 1.02 24.63 9.17
N PRO A 126 0.78 23.73 10.13
CA PRO A 126 1.84 22.89 10.67
C PRO A 126 2.49 22.06 9.58
N VAL A 127 3.82 22.01 9.56
CA VAL A 127 4.57 21.22 8.57
C VAL A 127 4.24 19.72 8.68
N ASP A 128 4.02 19.22 9.90
CA ASP A 128 3.62 17.82 10.12
C ASP A 128 2.30 17.48 9.43
N ASP A 129 1.29 18.37 9.41
CA ASP A 129 0.03 18.11 8.71
C ASP A 129 0.25 17.84 7.21
N ILE A 130 1.18 18.58 6.59
CA ILE A 130 1.54 18.39 5.18
C ILE A 130 2.29 17.06 5.01
N ILE A 131 3.25 16.76 5.89
CA ILE A 131 4.04 15.52 5.83
C ILE A 131 3.15 14.29 6.04
N GLU A 132 2.27 14.31 7.04
CA GLU A 132 1.33 13.22 7.33
C GLU A 132 0.33 13.01 6.19
N THR A 133 -0.08 14.09 5.51
CA THR A 133 -0.91 14.02 4.29
C THR A 133 -0.18 13.31 3.15
N VAL A 134 1.06 13.71 2.84
CA VAL A 134 1.86 13.05 1.80
C VAL A 134 2.16 11.58 2.17
N ASN A 135 2.42 11.30 3.44
CA ASN A 135 2.64 9.95 3.92
C ASN A 135 1.38 9.08 3.81
N HIS A 136 0.20 9.64 4.07
CA HIS A 136 -1.06 8.92 3.94
C HIS A 136 -1.35 8.53 2.49
N PHE A 137 -1.05 9.41 1.51
CA PHE A 137 -1.16 9.04 0.09
C PHE A 137 -0.29 7.83 -0.26
N ARG A 138 0.94 7.79 0.25
CA ARG A 138 1.86 6.65 0.10
C ARG A 138 1.35 5.40 0.81
N ALA A 139 0.68 5.56 1.95
CA ALA A 139 0.12 4.44 2.70
C ALA A 139 -1.07 3.80 1.97
N ILE A 140 -1.92 4.60 1.32
CA ILE A 140 -2.99 4.11 0.43
C ILE A 140 -2.37 3.37 -0.75
N ASP A 141 -1.34 3.94 -1.38
CA ASP A 141 -0.64 3.28 -2.49
C ASP A 141 -0.08 1.92 -2.09
N PHE A 142 0.54 1.82 -0.91
CA PHE A 142 1.04 0.57 -0.37
C PHE A 142 -0.07 -0.44 -0.13
N CYS A 143 -1.23 -0.01 0.41
CA CYS A 143 -2.39 -0.89 0.60
C CYS A 143 -2.88 -1.47 -0.73
N ILE A 144 -2.97 -0.66 -1.79
CA ILE A 144 -3.37 -1.11 -3.13
C ILE A 144 -2.37 -2.14 -3.69
N ASP A 145 -1.08 -1.96 -3.42
CA ASP A 145 -0.03 -2.87 -3.89
C ASP A 145 -0.13 -4.24 -3.21
N VAL A 146 -0.37 -4.27 -1.89
CA VAL A 146 -0.39 -5.50 -1.08
C VAL A 146 -1.78 -6.03 -0.78
N ALA A 147 -2.85 -5.50 -1.39
CA ALA A 147 -4.24 -5.84 -1.06
C ALA A 147 -4.61 -7.32 -1.17
N GLU A 148 -3.87 -8.11 -1.96
CA GLU A 148 -4.09 -9.56 -2.13
C GLU A 148 -3.11 -10.42 -1.31
N GLU A 149 -2.19 -9.80 -0.59
CA GLU A 149 -1.24 -10.50 0.28
C GLU A 149 -1.88 -10.77 1.66
N PRO A 150 -1.52 -11.87 2.34
CA PRO A 150 -1.99 -12.14 3.70
C PRO A 150 -1.62 -11.00 4.66
N LEU A 151 -2.49 -10.67 5.61
CA LEU A 151 -2.22 -9.58 6.56
C LEU A 151 -1.16 -10.04 7.57
N THR A 152 0.00 -9.39 7.56
CA THR A 152 1.13 -9.76 8.42
C THR A 152 1.56 -8.63 9.35
N GLU A 153 2.31 -8.99 10.40
CA GLU A 153 2.95 -8.01 11.28
C GLU A 153 3.88 -7.06 10.51
N ASP A 154 4.56 -7.56 9.48
CA ASP A 154 5.46 -6.77 8.65
C ASP A 154 4.71 -5.72 7.82
N ILE A 155 3.57 -6.08 7.21
CA ILE A 155 2.70 -5.13 6.51
C ILE A 155 2.20 -4.04 7.46
N ILE A 156 1.77 -4.42 8.67
CA ILE A 156 1.27 -3.47 9.69
C ILE A 156 2.39 -2.52 10.14
N LYS A 157 3.60 -3.04 10.36
CA LYS A 157 4.77 -2.24 10.74
C LYS A 157 5.21 -1.32 9.61
N GLU A 158 5.19 -1.80 8.37
CA GLU A 158 5.55 -1.01 7.20
C GLU A 158 4.55 0.13 6.96
N LEU A 159 3.25 -0.13 7.11
CA LEU A 159 2.23 0.93 7.11
C LEU A 159 2.54 2.01 8.15
N HIS A 160 2.88 1.63 9.38
CA HIS A 160 3.21 2.59 10.43
C HIS A 160 4.47 3.37 10.07
N ARG A 161 5.48 2.68 9.50
CA ARG A 161 6.71 3.32 9.04
C ARG A 161 6.42 4.38 7.98
N ILE A 162 5.61 4.05 6.97
CA ILE A 162 5.21 4.97 5.90
C ILE A 162 4.47 6.18 6.49
N LEU A 163 3.53 5.96 7.40
CA LEU A 163 2.72 7.02 8.01
C LEU A 163 3.56 7.99 8.85
N LYS A 164 4.50 7.48 9.66
CA LYS A 164 5.25 8.29 10.63
C LYS A 164 6.64 8.72 10.19
N GLN A 165 7.13 8.31 9.02
CA GLN A 165 8.44 8.75 8.52
C GLN A 165 8.49 10.27 8.35
N THR A 166 9.61 10.89 8.73
CA THR A 166 9.89 12.33 8.52
C THR A 166 8.97 13.29 9.31
N THR A 167 8.04 12.79 10.11
CA THR A 167 7.26 13.60 11.06
C THR A 167 8.14 14.13 12.19
N LYS A 168 7.69 15.14 12.93
CA LYS A 168 8.41 15.60 14.13
C LYS A 168 8.67 14.49 15.15
N ASP A 169 7.73 13.59 15.34
CA ASP A 169 7.90 12.45 16.26
C ASP A 169 9.02 11.51 15.82
N SER A 170 9.31 11.44 14.52
CA SER A 170 10.45 10.66 14.00
C SER A 170 11.81 11.12 14.54
N THR A 171 11.91 12.36 15.03
CA THR A 171 13.14 12.91 15.62
C THR A 171 13.36 12.45 17.06
N LEU A 172 12.34 11.88 17.71
CA LEU A 172 12.40 11.44 19.09
C LEU A 172 13.03 10.04 19.17
N ALA A 173 14.22 9.93 19.75
CA ALA A 173 14.95 8.66 19.86
C ALA A 173 14.18 7.50 20.54
N TRP A 174 13.16 7.83 21.33
CA TRP A 174 12.31 6.86 22.03
C TRP A 174 11.06 6.46 21.22
N PHE A 175 10.74 7.16 20.14
CA PHE A 175 9.61 6.86 19.26
C PHE A 175 10.00 5.77 18.25
N ALA A 176 9.29 4.65 18.28
CA ALA A 176 9.61 3.48 17.47
C ALA A 176 8.86 3.55 16.13
N ILE A 177 9.52 4.04 15.08
CA ILE A 177 8.92 4.09 13.75
C ILE A 177 8.94 2.70 13.12
N GLY A 178 7.75 2.17 12.84
CA GLY A 178 7.59 0.87 12.20
C GLY A 178 7.86 -0.29 13.15
N ASP A 179 7.80 -0.04 14.46
CA ASP A 179 7.98 -1.09 15.46
C ASP A 179 7.14 -0.80 16.70
N TYR A 180 6.93 -1.80 17.53
CA TYR A 180 6.02 -1.70 18.66
C TYR A 180 6.44 -0.64 19.68
N LYS A 181 5.44 -0.08 20.35
CA LYS A 181 5.66 0.90 21.42
C LYS A 181 6.62 0.36 22.48
N LYS A 182 7.57 1.20 22.87
CA LYS A 182 8.54 0.89 23.93
C LYS A 182 8.02 1.25 25.32
N ARG A 183 6.93 2.02 25.40
CA ARG A 183 6.33 2.54 26.63
C ARG A 183 4.84 2.22 26.67
N ALA A 184 4.29 2.12 27.87
CA ALA A 184 2.84 2.02 28.03
C ALA A 184 2.18 3.32 27.58
N ASN A 185 0.99 3.22 26.98
CA ASN A 185 0.17 4.35 26.58
C ASN A 185 -1.30 4.07 26.88
N MET A 186 -2.10 5.14 26.84
CA MET A 186 -3.52 5.13 27.13
C MET A 186 -4.27 5.80 25.98
N VAL A 187 -5.49 5.34 25.74
CA VAL A 187 -6.40 5.92 24.73
C VAL A 187 -7.72 6.23 25.43
N GLY A 188 -8.16 7.49 25.35
CA GLY A 188 -9.42 7.92 25.98
C GLY A 188 -9.47 7.68 27.50
N GLY A 189 -8.32 7.69 28.18
CA GLY A 189 -8.22 7.38 29.62
C GLY A 189 -8.16 5.90 29.97
N HIS A 190 -8.15 4.99 28.99
CA HIS A 190 -8.04 3.55 29.22
C HIS A 190 -6.62 3.04 28.91
N GLU A 191 -6.09 2.19 29.79
CA GLU A 191 -4.84 1.48 29.54
C GLU A 191 -4.98 0.49 28.38
N THR A 192 -3.95 0.47 27.54
CA THR A 192 -3.82 -0.46 26.41
C THR A 192 -2.87 -1.61 26.77
N ALA A 193 -2.62 -2.54 25.85
CA ALA A 193 -1.67 -3.63 26.10
C ALA A 193 -0.28 -3.08 26.50
N LYS A 194 0.39 -3.72 27.46
CA LYS A 194 1.77 -3.33 27.81
C LYS A 194 2.72 -3.64 26.64
N PRO A 195 3.85 -2.92 26.48
CA PRO A 195 4.82 -3.19 25.40
C PRO A 195 5.17 -4.67 25.19
N LYS A 196 5.42 -5.38 26.29
CA LYS A 196 5.77 -6.81 26.31
C LYS A 196 4.62 -7.75 25.91
N GLU A 197 3.39 -7.26 25.90
CA GLU A 197 2.18 -8.02 25.56
C GLU A 197 1.73 -7.77 24.12
N VAL A 198 2.26 -6.76 23.42
CA VAL A 198 1.84 -6.40 22.06
C VAL A 198 2.07 -7.54 21.08
N ALA A 199 3.32 -8.01 20.96
CA ALA A 199 3.71 -9.07 20.03
C ALA A 199 2.89 -10.38 20.19
N PRO A 200 2.73 -10.96 21.40
CA PRO A 200 1.90 -12.17 21.52
C PRO A 200 0.43 -11.92 21.21
N ARG A 201 -0.13 -10.74 21.52
CA ARG A 201 -1.55 -10.43 21.24
C ARG A 201 -1.83 -10.23 19.77
N ILE A 202 -0.97 -9.50 19.05
CA ILE A 202 -1.18 -9.28 17.61
C ILE A 202 -1.01 -10.58 16.82
N LYS A 203 -0.06 -11.44 17.22
CA LYS A 203 0.11 -12.76 16.61
C LYS A 203 -1.16 -13.62 16.72
N VAL A 204 -1.81 -13.61 17.89
CA VAL A 204 -3.09 -14.29 18.10
C VAL A 204 -4.18 -13.68 17.23
N LEU A 205 -4.33 -12.35 17.25
CA LEU A 205 -5.34 -11.63 16.46
C LEU A 205 -5.22 -11.92 14.96
N LEU A 206 -4.00 -11.88 14.42
CA LEU A 206 -3.74 -12.20 13.01
C LEU A 206 -4.05 -13.66 12.69
N SER A 207 -3.64 -14.59 13.57
CA SER A 207 -3.91 -16.02 13.38
C SER A 207 -5.41 -16.32 13.36
N GLU A 208 -6.20 -15.65 14.22
CA GLU A 208 -7.65 -15.77 14.26
C GLU A 208 -8.33 -15.19 13.02
N TYR A 209 -7.79 -14.09 12.48
CA TYR A 209 -8.29 -13.46 11.27
C TYR A 209 -8.02 -14.32 10.03
N GLU A 210 -6.78 -14.78 9.85
CA GLU A 210 -6.34 -15.61 8.72
C GLU A 210 -6.98 -17.00 8.71
N ALA A 211 -7.45 -17.50 9.86
CA ALA A 211 -8.19 -18.76 9.94
C ALA A 211 -9.60 -18.70 9.33
N LYS A 212 -10.10 -17.51 8.96
CA LYS A 212 -11.45 -17.33 8.39
C LYS A 212 -11.45 -17.68 6.91
N THR A 213 -12.35 -18.58 6.51
CA THR A 213 -12.54 -18.96 5.09
C THR A 213 -13.25 -17.89 4.27
N THR A 214 -14.04 -17.04 4.92
CA THR A 214 -14.75 -15.91 4.30
C THR A 214 -14.84 -14.80 5.32
N VAL A 215 -14.34 -13.62 4.96
CA VAL A 215 -14.33 -12.44 5.81
C VAL A 215 -15.63 -11.68 5.62
N THR A 216 -16.31 -11.35 6.71
CA THR A 216 -17.51 -10.49 6.72
C THR A 216 -17.17 -9.10 7.28
N ILE A 217 -18.07 -8.13 7.08
CA ILE A 217 -17.93 -6.80 7.69
C ILE A 217 -17.83 -6.85 9.23
N ASN A 218 -18.51 -7.79 9.87
CA ASN A 218 -18.44 -7.96 11.33
C ASN A 218 -17.07 -8.47 11.77
N ASP A 219 -16.40 -9.28 10.95
CA ASP A 219 -15.04 -9.74 11.20
C ASP A 219 -14.05 -8.57 11.11
N ILE A 220 -14.21 -7.70 10.09
CA ILE A 220 -13.41 -6.47 9.94
C ILE A 220 -13.62 -5.54 11.14
N ILE A 221 -14.87 -5.32 11.57
CA ILE A 221 -15.17 -4.49 12.75
C ILE A 221 -14.55 -5.08 14.01
N SER A 222 -14.65 -6.40 14.20
CA SER A 222 -14.11 -7.10 15.37
C SER A 222 -12.58 -7.04 15.39
N PHE A 223 -11.94 -7.28 14.24
CA PHE A 223 -10.49 -7.12 14.07
C PHE A 223 -10.06 -5.69 14.41
N HIS A 224 -10.74 -4.70 13.82
CA HIS A 224 -10.47 -3.29 14.04
C HIS A 224 -10.55 -2.92 15.52
N TYR A 225 -11.61 -3.35 16.21
CA TYR A 225 -11.78 -3.12 17.64
C TYR A 225 -10.65 -3.75 18.46
N ALA A 226 -10.30 -5.02 18.18
CA ALA A 226 -9.24 -5.72 18.90
C ALA A 226 -7.87 -5.08 18.65
N PHE A 227 -7.58 -4.66 17.42
CA PHE A 227 -6.36 -3.97 17.03
C PHE A 227 -6.17 -2.68 17.84
N GLU A 228 -7.21 -1.85 17.92
CA GLU A 228 -7.19 -0.60 18.71
C GLU A 228 -7.05 -0.86 20.21
N ARG A 229 -7.63 -1.95 20.72
CA ARG A 229 -7.48 -2.35 22.14
C ARG A 229 -6.06 -2.80 22.47
N ILE A 230 -5.34 -3.40 21.51
CA ILE A 230 -3.92 -3.74 21.67
C ILE A 230 -3.08 -2.47 21.61
N HIS A 231 -3.37 -1.59 20.64
CA HIS A 231 -2.72 -0.31 20.40
C HIS A 231 -1.19 -0.48 20.27
N LEU A 232 -0.76 -1.05 19.14
CA LEU A 232 0.57 -1.62 18.96
C LEU A 232 1.68 -0.55 18.99
N PHE A 233 1.37 0.64 18.50
CA PHE A 233 2.32 1.73 18.30
C PHE A 233 2.20 2.83 19.36
N GLN A 234 3.22 3.69 19.41
CA GLN A 234 3.27 4.79 20.37
C GLN A 234 2.26 5.90 20.01
N ASP A 235 2.08 6.12 18.71
CA ASP A 235 1.08 6.98 18.07
C ASP A 235 0.80 6.44 16.65
N GLY A 236 -0.22 6.94 15.94
CA GLY A 236 -0.54 6.54 14.55
C GLY A 236 -1.34 5.23 14.40
N ASN A 237 -1.86 4.67 15.50
CA ASN A 237 -2.78 3.52 15.43
C ASN A 237 -4.12 3.92 14.79
N VAL A 238 -4.60 5.14 15.07
CA VAL A 238 -5.86 5.67 14.53
C VAL A 238 -5.76 5.98 13.03
N THR A 239 -4.58 6.30 12.50
CA THR A 239 -4.38 6.52 11.06
C THR A 239 -4.44 5.20 10.29
N GLN A 240 -3.93 4.11 10.90
CA GLN A 240 -3.99 2.77 10.32
C GLN A 240 -5.41 2.17 10.26
N ARG A 241 -6.32 2.63 11.14
CA ARG A 241 -7.73 2.22 11.22
C ARG A 241 -8.48 2.28 9.89
N HIS A 242 -8.19 3.29 9.08
CA HIS A 242 -8.98 3.58 7.90
C HIS A 242 -8.44 2.86 6.65
N LEU A 243 -7.16 2.48 6.66
CA LEU A 243 -6.50 1.79 5.57
C LEU A 243 -6.81 0.29 5.53
N GLN A 244 -7.00 -0.34 6.69
CA GLN A 244 -7.39 -1.75 6.80
C GLN A 244 -8.83 -2.05 6.33
N LYS A 245 -9.63 -1.01 6.06
CA LYS A 245 -11.02 -1.13 5.54
C LYS A 245 -11.10 -1.11 4.01
N ALA A 246 -9.99 -0.81 3.33
CA ALA A 246 -9.92 -0.66 1.89
C ALA A 246 -9.40 -1.91 1.16
N ALA A 247 -8.90 -2.91 1.91
CA ALA A 247 -8.54 -4.24 1.41
C ALA A 247 -9.63 -5.25 1.79
#